data_AF-A0A1G9SWZ2-F1
#
_entry.id   AF-A0A1G9SWZ2-F1
#
_cell.length_a   1.000
_cell.length_b   1.000
_cell.length_c   1.000
_cell.angle_alpha   90.00
_cell.angle_beta   90.00
_cell.angle_gamma   90.00
#
_symmetry.space_group_name_H-M   'P 1'
#
loop_
_entity.id
_entity.type
_entity.pdbx_description
1 polymer ?
#
loop_
_entity_poly.entity_id
_entity_poly.type
_entity_poly.pdbx_seq_one_letter_code
_entity_poly.pdbx_strand_id
1 'polypeptide(L)'
;MSAKFSNYTRLLNEVSISSHLPETAQLNENTFNEFLDKYYQVIARPTQDIKINIIVTTLTHSQYQIESGIINQIISGKQEAYQFLEKNLLNGKKFIIQQSVPRAKLGEQHFDIRVFVAKRSPKWTITEKIARITPKGFSLTDEVKDIFPAHDILSKRFPENSTDISLQLDQIALLTTEILEEKYSKYNLVMIDIYFDQLGKPWIHDIRYRFTDGKWDWHQVLRGKKDLFPYLPESYPFHIKLLELYLEKYKSCIIKPNRSQWGRGLALISQPDNQSYEIHSERKKTPFNDMNVLLEDIRDRFTSKKSYLIQEKIHLPTINGCPFDIRVMVQRKTVDSQWEVTGRITRTAATGFIVTNVAKALSPLEDAIEASTLNPKNTDSLIWEIDQLCKLVAIQLEKIYPDARMWGMDIGIDQFGKPWFIEANLVPDISIFRLLADKTMYNRIKEYIRERKNSKEDQ
;
A
#
# COMPACT_ATOMS: atom_id res chain seq x y z
N MET A 1 1.54 16.02 23.99
CA MET A 1 0.70 14.80 23.88
C MET A 1 0.92 14.17 22.51
N SER A 2 0.98 12.85 22.40
CA SER A 2 1.25 12.20 21.12
C SER A 2 0.05 12.29 20.15
N ALA A 3 0.27 12.25 18.83
CA ALA A 3 -0.81 12.44 17.85
C ALA A 3 -1.93 11.39 18.00
N LYS A 4 -1.56 10.10 18.18
CA LYS A 4 -2.51 9.01 18.39
C LYS A 4 -3.29 9.14 19.70
N PHE A 5 -2.62 9.42 20.83
CA PHE A 5 -3.30 9.58 22.12
C PHE A 5 -4.23 10.79 22.12
N SER A 6 -3.80 11.90 21.52
CA SER A 6 -4.64 13.10 21.36
C SER A 6 -5.87 12.84 20.48
N ASN A 7 -5.76 12.00 19.45
CA ASN A 7 -6.93 11.60 18.66
C ASN A 7 -7.89 10.76 19.49
N TYR A 8 -7.38 9.77 20.24
CA TYR A 8 -8.17 8.97 21.16
C TYR A 8 -8.93 9.83 22.17
N THR A 9 -8.26 10.74 22.88
CA THR A 9 -8.92 11.60 23.88
C THR A 9 -10.04 12.45 23.28
N ARG A 10 -9.87 12.94 22.05
CA ARG A 10 -10.89 13.73 21.35
C ARG A 10 -12.11 12.87 20.98
N LEU A 11 -11.88 11.67 20.46
CA LEU A 11 -12.95 10.73 20.09
C LEU A 11 -13.66 10.12 21.31
N LEU A 12 -12.95 9.97 22.45
CA LEU A 12 -13.51 9.40 23.67
C LEU A 12 -14.63 10.28 24.26
N ASN A 13 -14.59 11.59 24.01
CA ASN A 13 -15.61 12.53 24.46
C ASN A 13 -16.89 12.49 23.61
N GLU A 14 -16.90 11.74 22.50
CA GLU A 14 -18.01 11.66 21.57
C GLU A 14 -18.79 10.37 21.80
N VAL A 15 -20.02 10.48 22.31
CA VAL A 15 -20.87 9.33 22.73
C VAL A 15 -21.11 8.34 21.58
N SER A 16 -21.21 8.83 20.34
CA SER A 16 -21.42 8.01 19.14
C SER A 16 -20.19 7.18 18.74
N ILE A 17 -18.99 7.50 19.24
CA ILE A 17 -17.74 6.83 18.90
C ILE A 17 -17.09 6.13 20.08
N SER A 18 -17.23 6.65 21.30
CA SER A 18 -16.49 6.19 22.48
C SER A 18 -16.60 4.68 22.74
N SER A 19 -17.77 4.09 22.49
CA SER A 19 -18.01 2.65 22.66
C SER A 19 -17.28 1.77 21.63
N HIS A 20 -16.71 2.36 20.58
CA HIS A 20 -15.92 1.71 19.52
C HIS A 20 -14.41 1.93 19.68
N LEU A 21 -13.95 2.54 20.77
CA LEU A 21 -12.53 2.74 21.05
C LEU A 21 -12.04 1.71 22.06
N PRO A 22 -10.92 1.01 21.81
CA PRO A 22 -10.27 0.25 22.88
C PRO A 22 -9.75 1.22 23.93
N GLU A 23 -9.85 0.83 25.20
CA GLU A 23 -9.26 1.61 26.29
C GLU A 23 -7.78 1.85 25.99
N THR A 24 -7.35 3.11 26.08
CA THR A 24 -6.03 3.55 25.62
C THR A 24 -5.39 4.49 26.61
N ALA A 25 -4.11 4.29 26.90
CA ALA A 25 -3.28 5.17 27.71
C ALA A 25 -1.92 5.44 27.05
N GLN A 26 -1.17 6.45 27.53
CA GLN A 26 0.25 6.54 27.20
C GLN A 26 1.00 5.40 27.89
N LEU A 27 1.89 4.72 27.17
CA LEU A 27 2.67 3.63 27.74
C LEU A 27 3.74 4.20 28.69
N ASN A 28 3.69 3.78 29.94
CA ASN A 28 4.73 3.87 30.96
C ASN A 28 4.63 2.63 31.86
N GLU A 29 5.54 2.46 32.81
CA GLU A 29 5.55 1.28 33.70
C GLU A 29 4.22 1.13 34.49
N ASN A 30 3.68 2.22 35.01
CA ASN A 30 2.44 2.21 35.79
C ASN A 30 1.25 1.77 34.93
N THR A 31 1.06 2.42 33.77
CA THR A 31 -0.06 2.08 32.87
C THR A 31 0.10 0.70 32.24
N PHE A 32 1.34 0.24 32.04
CA PHE A 32 1.62 -1.14 31.63
C PHE A 32 1.12 -2.13 32.68
N ASN A 33 1.45 -1.91 33.96
CA ASN A 33 1.01 -2.77 35.05
C ASN A 33 -0.51 -2.79 35.20
N GLU A 34 -1.13 -1.60 35.23
CA GLU A 34 -2.59 -1.42 35.33
C GLU A 34 -3.33 -2.15 34.20
N PHE A 35 -2.86 -2.03 32.96
CA PHE A 35 -3.49 -2.68 31.83
C PHE A 35 -3.32 -4.21 31.87
N LEU A 36 -2.19 -4.73 32.33
CA LEU A 36 -1.98 -6.17 32.50
C LEU A 36 -2.77 -6.77 33.67
N ASP A 37 -3.15 -5.96 34.67
CA ASP A 37 -4.10 -6.40 35.72
C ASP A 37 -5.53 -6.49 35.19
N LYS A 38 -5.89 -5.60 34.26
CA LYS A 38 -7.25 -5.50 33.73
C LYS A 38 -7.50 -6.40 32.53
N TYR A 39 -6.48 -6.67 31.71
CA TYR A 39 -6.62 -7.33 30.42
C TYR A 39 -5.65 -8.49 30.26
N TYR A 40 -6.18 -9.62 29.78
CA TYR A 40 -5.40 -10.79 29.39
C TYR A 40 -4.36 -10.49 28.30
N GLN A 41 -4.68 -9.56 27.39
CA GLN A 41 -3.78 -9.16 26.32
C GLN A 41 -3.88 -7.66 26.08
N VAL A 42 -2.73 -7.04 25.82
CA VAL A 42 -2.58 -5.61 25.55
C VAL A 42 -1.73 -5.40 24.31
N ILE A 43 -1.93 -4.28 23.63
CA ILE A 43 -1.17 -3.90 22.44
C ILE A 43 -0.48 -2.58 22.70
N ALA A 44 0.86 -2.57 22.66
CA ALA A 44 1.63 -1.34 22.66
C ALA A 44 1.95 -0.91 21.23
N ARG A 45 1.68 0.37 20.93
CA ARG A 45 1.84 0.95 19.59
C ARG A 45 2.65 2.24 19.60
N PRO A 46 3.52 2.48 18.62
CA PRO A 46 4.24 3.71 18.50
C PRO A 46 3.25 4.82 18.19
N THR A 47 3.51 5.96 18.80
CA THR A 47 2.71 7.16 18.63
C THR A 47 2.95 7.87 17.31
N GLN A 48 4.05 7.52 16.64
CA GLN A 48 4.41 7.93 15.30
C GLN A 48 4.14 6.78 14.32
N ASP A 49 4.15 7.08 13.04
CA ASP A 49 3.82 6.15 11.96
C ASP A 49 5.00 5.17 11.68
N ILE A 50 5.31 4.36 12.70
CA ILE A 50 6.39 3.37 12.71
C ILE A 50 5.74 1.98 12.79
N LYS A 51 6.30 1.01 12.05
CA LYS A 51 5.76 -0.36 11.97
C LYS A 51 6.35 -1.28 13.03
N ILE A 52 6.08 -0.98 14.30
CA ILE A 52 6.44 -1.88 15.41
C ILE A 52 5.25 -1.94 16.33
N ASN A 53 4.41 -2.96 16.21
CA ASN A 53 3.41 -3.23 17.22
C ASN A 53 3.89 -4.35 18.13
N ILE A 54 3.60 -4.21 19.41
CA ILE A 54 4.01 -5.14 20.45
C ILE A 54 2.73 -5.70 21.06
N ILE A 55 2.58 -7.01 21.04
CA ILE A 55 1.52 -7.70 21.77
C ILE A 55 2.14 -8.22 23.06
N VAL A 56 1.47 -8.01 24.17
CA VAL A 56 1.81 -8.65 25.44
C VAL A 56 0.61 -9.46 25.90
N THR A 57 0.82 -10.76 26.11
CA THR A 57 -0.19 -11.74 26.52
C THR A 57 0.18 -12.30 27.89
N THR A 58 -0.73 -12.21 28.85
CA THR A 58 -0.58 -12.78 30.19
C THR A 58 -0.81 -14.29 30.12
N LEU A 59 0.23 -15.10 30.30
CA LEU A 59 0.12 -16.57 30.28
C LEU A 59 -0.27 -17.13 31.65
N THR A 60 0.28 -16.54 32.71
CA THR A 60 -0.01 -16.85 34.11
C THR A 60 0.02 -15.56 34.93
N HIS A 61 -0.23 -15.65 36.25
CA HIS A 61 -0.13 -14.48 37.15
C HIS A 61 1.26 -13.82 37.16
N SER A 62 2.31 -14.51 36.68
CA SER A 62 3.69 -14.04 36.70
C SER A 62 4.43 -14.18 35.37
N GLN A 63 3.83 -14.76 34.32
CA GLN A 63 4.48 -14.94 33.01
C GLN A 63 3.77 -14.19 31.89
N TYR A 64 4.54 -13.46 31.09
CA TYR A 64 4.07 -12.62 30.01
C TYR A 64 4.79 -12.96 28.71
N GLN A 65 4.03 -13.29 27.67
CA GLN A 65 4.53 -13.47 26.32
C GLN A 65 4.54 -12.12 25.60
N ILE A 66 5.68 -11.76 25.02
CA ILE A 66 5.89 -10.52 24.27
C ILE A 66 6.18 -10.88 22.81
N GLU A 67 5.33 -10.38 21.91
CA GLU A 67 5.44 -10.62 20.47
C GLU A 67 5.59 -9.30 19.70
N SER A 68 6.62 -9.18 18.85
CA SER A 68 6.79 -8.06 17.93
C SER A 68 7.65 -8.45 16.72
N GLY A 69 7.03 -8.57 15.54
CA GLY A 69 7.72 -8.97 14.30
C GLY A 69 8.35 -10.36 14.38
N ILE A 70 9.66 -10.44 14.64
CA ILE A 70 10.39 -11.72 14.84
C ILE A 70 10.56 -12.09 16.32
N ILE A 71 10.34 -11.12 17.22
CA ILE A 71 10.54 -11.31 18.65
C ILE A 71 9.32 -12.04 19.20
N ASN A 72 9.58 -13.15 19.88
CA ASN A 72 8.62 -13.88 20.70
C ASN A 72 9.36 -14.35 21.96
N GLN A 73 9.08 -13.73 23.10
CA GLN A 73 9.80 -13.98 24.35
C GLN A 73 8.79 -14.17 25.49
N ILE A 74 9.07 -15.12 26.38
CA ILE A 74 8.29 -15.30 27.62
C ILE A 74 9.14 -14.75 28.76
N ILE A 75 8.59 -13.79 29.50
CA ILE A 75 9.28 -13.08 30.57
C ILE A 75 8.49 -13.26 31.87
N SER A 76 9.21 -13.52 32.96
CA SER A 76 8.62 -13.65 34.29
C SER A 76 8.70 -12.32 35.02
N GLY A 77 7.56 -11.84 35.52
CA GLY A 77 7.41 -10.57 36.22
C GLY A 77 7.07 -9.39 35.29
N LYS A 78 6.19 -8.49 35.76
CA LYS A 78 5.76 -7.33 34.97
C LYS A 78 6.88 -6.31 34.79
N GLN A 79 7.68 -6.11 35.84
CA GLN A 79 8.78 -5.15 35.84
C GLN A 79 9.83 -5.56 34.79
N GLU A 80 10.22 -6.83 34.78
CA GLU A 80 11.15 -7.41 33.82
C GLU A 80 10.59 -7.36 32.40
N ALA A 81 9.29 -7.62 32.24
CA ALA A 81 8.62 -7.49 30.95
C ALA A 81 8.67 -6.04 30.42
N TYR A 82 8.40 -5.05 31.27
CA TYR A 82 8.48 -3.64 30.88
C TYR A 82 9.93 -3.21 30.55
N GLN A 83 10.91 -3.59 31.38
CA GLN A 83 12.33 -3.33 31.11
C GLN A 83 12.79 -3.95 29.79
N PHE A 84 12.30 -5.15 29.46
CA PHE A 84 12.56 -5.76 28.17
C PHE A 84 11.99 -4.93 27.02
N LEU A 85 10.77 -4.39 27.16
CA LEU A 85 10.20 -3.49 26.15
C LEU A 85 11.10 -2.27 25.97
N GLU A 86 11.47 -1.58 27.05
CA GLU A 86 12.28 -0.36 26.98
C GLU A 86 13.62 -0.59 26.28
N LYS A 87 14.33 -1.64 26.69
CA LYS A 87 15.67 -1.95 26.19
C LYS A 87 15.68 -2.42 24.74
N ASN A 88 14.70 -3.23 24.33
CA ASN A 88 14.77 -3.97 23.07
C ASN A 88 13.80 -3.49 22.00
N LEU A 89 12.66 -2.90 22.38
CA LEU A 89 11.55 -2.66 21.47
C LEU A 89 11.14 -1.19 21.35
N LEU A 90 11.16 -0.43 22.46
CA LEU A 90 10.73 0.97 22.44
C LEU A 90 11.79 1.87 21.81
N ASN A 91 13.08 1.60 22.04
CA ASN A 91 14.22 2.32 21.47
C ASN A 91 14.07 3.85 21.60
N GLY A 92 13.73 4.33 22.81
CA GLY A 92 13.52 5.74 23.12
C GLY A 92 12.28 6.39 22.48
N LYS A 93 11.46 5.65 21.73
CA LYS A 93 10.25 6.17 21.09
C LYS A 93 9.06 6.10 22.04
N LYS A 94 8.08 6.98 21.82
CA LYS A 94 6.85 7.05 22.63
C LYS A 94 5.79 6.09 22.09
N PHE A 95 5.16 5.34 22.99
CA PHE A 95 4.10 4.38 22.68
C PHE A 95 2.81 4.73 23.43
N ILE A 96 1.68 4.25 22.91
CA ILE A 96 0.43 4.05 23.64
C ILE A 96 0.30 2.58 24.01
N ILE A 97 -0.45 2.29 25.07
CA ILE A 97 -0.93 0.95 25.40
C ILE A 97 -2.44 0.91 25.21
N GLN A 98 -2.93 -0.17 24.62
CA GLN A 98 -4.35 -0.37 24.31
C GLN A 98 -4.82 -1.73 24.80
N GLN A 99 -6.08 -1.80 25.23
CA GLN A 99 -6.80 -3.05 25.41
C GLN A 99 -6.77 -3.85 24.11
N SER A 100 -6.41 -5.14 24.19
CA SER A 100 -6.69 -6.07 23.09
C SER A 100 -8.13 -6.58 23.23
N VAL A 101 -8.91 -6.44 22.17
CA VAL A 101 -10.25 -7.03 22.09
C VAL A 101 -10.15 -8.37 21.36
N PRO A 102 -10.85 -9.43 21.80
CA PRO A 102 -10.91 -10.70 21.07
C PRO A 102 -11.47 -10.52 19.65
N ARG A 103 -10.57 -10.51 18.66
CA ARG A 103 -10.89 -10.22 17.26
C ARG A 103 -11.52 -11.42 16.55
N ALA A 104 -12.55 -11.16 15.75
CA ALA A 104 -13.03 -12.11 14.76
C ALA A 104 -11.89 -12.52 13.81
N LYS A 105 -11.91 -13.80 13.42
CA LYS A 105 -10.96 -14.39 12.48
C LYS A 105 -11.69 -14.90 11.24
N LEU A 106 -10.95 -15.00 10.13
CA LEU A 106 -11.37 -15.72 8.94
C LEU A 106 -10.62 -17.06 8.91
N GLY A 107 -11.28 -18.14 9.36
CA GLY A 107 -10.58 -19.35 9.74
C GLY A 107 -9.59 -19.07 10.87
N GLU A 108 -8.31 -19.39 10.66
CA GLU A 108 -7.24 -19.12 11.65
C GLU A 108 -6.60 -17.74 11.52
N GLN A 109 -6.86 -17.00 10.45
CA GLN A 109 -6.19 -15.73 10.14
C GLN A 109 -6.95 -14.54 10.73
N HIS A 110 -6.20 -13.57 11.26
CA HIS A 110 -6.76 -12.29 11.66
C HIS A 110 -7.03 -11.42 10.44
N PHE A 111 -8.09 -10.60 10.52
CA PHE A 111 -8.38 -9.57 9.52
C PHE A 111 -8.82 -8.26 10.20
N ASP A 112 -8.70 -7.18 9.45
CA ASP A 112 -9.35 -5.90 9.75
C ASP A 112 -9.90 -5.29 8.46
N ILE A 113 -10.70 -4.24 8.62
CA ILE A 113 -11.19 -3.45 7.51
C ILE A 113 -10.52 -2.08 7.58
N ARG A 114 -9.89 -1.68 6.47
CA ARG A 114 -9.42 -0.33 6.25
C ARG A 114 -10.45 0.43 5.43
N VAL A 115 -10.93 1.53 5.99
CA VAL A 115 -11.83 2.47 5.33
C VAL A 115 -11.03 3.67 4.83
N PHE A 116 -11.16 3.99 3.55
CA PHE A 116 -10.55 5.17 2.92
C PHE A 116 -11.60 6.28 2.81
N VAL A 117 -11.43 7.35 3.58
CA VAL A 117 -12.33 8.51 3.58
C VAL A 117 -11.60 9.68 2.94
N ALA A 118 -12.04 10.11 1.77
CA ALA A 118 -11.42 11.23 1.05
C ALA A 118 -12.30 12.48 1.11
N LYS A 119 -11.66 13.65 1.15
CA LYS A 119 -12.35 14.94 1.15
C LYS A 119 -12.70 15.34 -0.27
N ARG A 120 -13.99 15.40 -0.59
CA ARG A 120 -14.53 15.95 -1.84
C ARG A 120 -15.33 17.19 -1.50
N SER A 121 -14.70 18.35 -1.68
CA SER A 121 -15.21 19.71 -1.39
C SER A 121 -16.74 19.81 -1.20
N PRO A 122 -17.27 20.22 -0.02
CA PRO A 122 -16.65 20.28 1.32
C PRO A 122 -16.88 19.00 2.15
N LYS A 123 -17.38 17.91 1.55
CA LYS A 123 -17.83 16.72 2.28
C LYS A 123 -16.78 15.61 2.29
N TRP A 124 -16.67 14.90 3.41
CA TRP A 124 -15.94 13.63 3.46
C TRP A 124 -16.80 12.53 2.86
N THR A 125 -16.18 11.63 2.11
CA THR A 125 -16.87 10.51 1.48
C THR A 125 -16.01 9.26 1.56
N ILE A 126 -16.65 8.14 1.84
CA ILE A 126 -15.99 6.84 1.80
C ILE A 126 -15.74 6.48 0.34
N THR A 127 -14.47 6.29 0.01
CA THR A 127 -14.01 6.03 -1.36
C THR A 127 -13.77 4.55 -1.60
N GLU A 128 -13.31 3.83 -0.58
CA GLU A 128 -13.03 2.40 -0.65
C GLU A 128 -13.04 1.76 0.74
N LYS A 129 -13.40 0.48 0.80
CA LYS A 129 -13.31 -0.36 2.01
C LYS A 129 -12.63 -1.67 1.64
N ILE A 130 -11.47 -1.93 2.23
CA ILE A 130 -10.73 -3.16 1.98
C ILE A 130 -10.59 -3.99 3.25
N ALA A 131 -10.70 -5.31 3.12
CA ALA A 131 -10.28 -6.23 4.16
C ALA A 131 -8.79 -6.55 3.99
N ARG A 132 -8.02 -6.48 5.07
CA ARG A 132 -6.61 -6.89 5.09
C ARG A 132 -6.50 -8.14 5.94
N ILE A 133 -5.93 -9.20 5.37
CA ILE A 133 -5.79 -10.50 6.03
C ILE A 133 -4.32 -10.75 6.31
N THR A 134 -4.03 -11.16 7.54
CA THR A 134 -2.70 -11.57 8.00
C THR A 134 -2.20 -12.82 7.29
N PRO A 135 -0.89 -13.03 7.08
CA PRO A 135 -0.36 -14.34 6.75
C PRO A 135 -0.64 -15.34 7.90
N LYS A 136 -0.69 -16.64 7.58
CA LYS A 136 -0.82 -17.67 8.62
C LYS A 136 0.31 -17.53 9.65
N GLY A 137 -0.02 -17.57 10.93
CA GLY A 137 0.94 -17.40 12.03
C GLY A 137 1.22 -15.96 12.46
N PHE A 138 0.58 -14.95 11.84
CA PHE A 138 0.73 -13.55 12.25
C PHE A 138 -0.48 -13.03 13.02
N SER A 139 -0.21 -12.30 14.10
CA SER A 139 -1.23 -11.81 15.03
C SER A 139 -1.78 -10.43 14.64
N LEU A 140 -1.12 -9.65 13.78
CA LEU A 140 -1.52 -8.29 13.41
C LEU A 140 -1.50 -8.05 11.90
N THR A 141 -2.47 -7.27 11.42
CA THR A 141 -2.70 -6.87 10.01
C THR A 141 -1.74 -5.79 9.49
N ASP A 142 -0.69 -5.46 10.23
CA ASP A 142 0.39 -4.62 9.71
C ASP A 142 1.23 -5.35 8.66
N GLU A 143 1.30 -6.67 8.80
CA GLU A 143 1.82 -7.61 7.83
C GLU A 143 0.61 -8.13 7.05
N VAL A 144 0.32 -7.48 5.93
CA VAL A 144 -0.81 -7.83 5.08
C VAL A 144 -0.34 -8.93 4.13
N LYS A 145 -1.03 -10.07 4.11
CA LYS A 145 -0.84 -11.09 3.08
C LYS A 145 -1.85 -10.90 1.97
N ASP A 146 -3.11 -10.68 2.27
CA ASP A 146 -4.13 -10.60 1.22
C ASP A 146 -5.02 -9.39 1.46
N ILE A 147 -5.45 -8.77 0.36
CA ILE A 147 -6.37 -7.63 0.37
C ILE A 147 -7.56 -8.02 -0.49
N PHE A 148 -8.75 -7.87 0.07
CA PHE A 148 -10.02 -8.16 -0.60
C PHE A 148 -10.99 -6.98 -0.45
N PRO A 149 -12.03 -6.88 -1.29
CA PRO A 149 -13.17 -6.02 -0.99
C PRO A 149 -13.69 -6.32 0.42
N ALA A 150 -13.96 -5.29 1.22
CA ALA A 150 -14.46 -5.48 2.59
C ALA A 150 -15.75 -6.31 2.64
N HIS A 151 -16.66 -6.06 1.69
CA HIS A 151 -17.93 -6.77 1.56
C HIS A 151 -17.74 -8.30 1.50
N ASP A 152 -16.78 -8.78 0.70
CA ASP A 152 -16.56 -10.22 0.51
C ASP A 152 -16.16 -10.92 1.81
N ILE A 153 -15.38 -10.24 2.66
CA ILE A 153 -14.96 -10.80 3.95
C ILE A 153 -16.05 -10.66 5.01
N LEU A 154 -16.74 -9.51 5.06
CA LEU A 154 -17.83 -9.27 6.01
C LEU A 154 -18.99 -10.24 5.76
N SER A 155 -19.43 -10.43 4.51
CA SER A 155 -20.50 -11.39 4.18
C SER A 155 -20.09 -12.83 4.47
N LYS A 156 -18.80 -13.16 4.34
CA LYS A 156 -18.31 -14.51 4.68
C LYS A 156 -18.23 -14.74 6.19
N ARG A 157 -17.81 -13.74 6.97
CA ARG A 157 -17.63 -13.90 8.43
C ARG A 157 -18.92 -13.64 9.23
N PHE A 158 -19.78 -12.77 8.73
CA PHE A 158 -20.97 -12.28 9.41
C PHE A 158 -22.17 -12.32 8.45
N PRO A 159 -22.56 -13.51 7.95
CA PRO A 159 -23.54 -13.63 6.87
C PRO A 159 -24.92 -13.08 7.21
N GLU A 160 -25.31 -13.10 8.49
CA GLU A 160 -26.65 -12.68 8.93
C GLU A 160 -26.80 -11.16 9.09
N ASN A 161 -25.69 -10.43 9.31
CA ASN A 161 -25.71 -9.00 9.62
C ASN A 161 -24.64 -8.18 8.89
N SER A 162 -24.04 -8.70 7.80
CA SER A 162 -22.95 -8.01 7.08
C SER A 162 -23.36 -6.63 6.56
N THR A 163 -24.63 -6.45 6.18
CA THR A 163 -25.16 -5.16 5.70
C THR A 163 -25.17 -4.13 6.82
N ASP A 164 -25.69 -4.49 8.00
CA ASP A 164 -25.75 -3.61 9.17
C ASP A 164 -24.36 -3.25 9.66
N ILE A 165 -23.45 -4.25 9.71
CA ILE A 165 -22.04 -4.03 10.04
C ILE A 165 -21.40 -3.04 9.05
N SER A 166 -21.67 -3.18 7.75
CA SER A 166 -21.15 -2.27 6.74
C SER A 166 -21.69 -0.85 6.89
N LEU A 167 -22.97 -0.68 7.23
CA LEU A 167 -23.57 0.64 7.48
C LEU A 167 -22.99 1.30 8.74
N GLN A 168 -22.84 0.53 9.83
CA GLN A 168 -22.22 1.00 11.06
C GLN A 168 -20.76 1.41 10.83
N LEU A 169 -20.02 0.63 10.04
CA LEU A 169 -18.66 0.94 9.63
C LEU A 169 -18.58 2.29 8.90
N ASP A 170 -19.53 2.55 8.00
CA ASP A 170 -19.58 3.80 7.24
C ASP A 170 -19.85 5.01 8.15
N GLN A 171 -20.81 4.88 9.06
CA GLN A 171 -21.15 5.92 10.04
C GLN A 171 -19.96 6.24 10.95
N ILE A 172 -19.32 5.22 11.53
CA ILE A 172 -18.17 5.39 12.42
C ILE A 172 -17.02 6.07 11.67
N ALA A 173 -16.73 5.65 10.44
CA ALA A 173 -15.62 6.19 9.68
C ALA A 173 -15.81 7.67 9.31
N LEU A 174 -17.02 8.05 8.88
CA LEU A 174 -17.36 9.44 8.55
C LEU A 174 -17.32 10.34 9.79
N LEU A 175 -18.01 9.95 10.87
CA LEU A 175 -18.02 10.70 12.13
C LEU A 175 -16.61 10.88 12.70
N THR A 176 -15.83 9.80 12.75
CA THR A 176 -14.42 9.85 13.19
C THR A 176 -13.61 10.85 12.39
N THR A 177 -13.83 10.89 11.08
CA THR A 177 -13.14 11.80 10.17
C THR A 177 -13.55 13.26 10.41
N GLU A 178 -14.84 13.53 10.54
CA GLU A 178 -15.40 14.86 10.80
C GLU A 178 -14.96 15.42 12.15
N ILE A 179 -15.03 14.63 13.23
CA ILE A 179 -14.62 15.04 14.59
C ILE A 179 -13.15 15.50 14.62
N LEU A 180 -12.30 14.80 13.85
CA LEU A 180 -10.86 15.05 13.82
C LEU A 180 -10.43 16.03 12.72
N GLU A 181 -11.34 16.47 11.84
CA GLU A 181 -11.03 17.34 10.72
C GLU A 181 -10.36 18.65 11.14
N GLU A 182 -10.84 19.28 12.21
CA GLU A 182 -10.30 20.56 12.70
C GLU A 182 -8.77 20.49 12.91
N LYS A 183 -8.29 19.35 13.40
CA LYS A 183 -6.86 19.10 13.65
C LYS A 183 -6.07 18.77 12.39
N TYR A 184 -6.73 18.24 11.36
CA TYR A 184 -6.12 17.63 10.19
C TYR A 184 -6.62 18.21 8.86
N SER A 185 -7.09 19.46 8.89
CA SER A 185 -7.75 20.16 7.77
C SER A 185 -6.93 20.23 6.47
N LYS A 186 -5.61 20.12 6.58
CA LYS A 186 -4.68 20.10 5.43
C LYS A 186 -4.63 18.77 4.67
N TYR A 187 -5.11 17.67 5.25
CA TYR A 187 -5.06 16.35 4.63
C TYR A 187 -6.38 16.07 3.88
N ASN A 188 -6.28 15.34 2.78
CA ASN A 188 -7.41 15.01 1.91
C ASN A 188 -7.81 13.54 1.97
N LEU A 189 -7.07 12.70 2.70
CA LEU A 189 -7.38 11.30 2.92
C LEU A 189 -7.18 10.91 4.39
N VAL A 190 -8.17 10.19 4.92
CA VAL A 190 -8.11 9.49 6.20
C VAL A 190 -8.23 7.99 5.93
N MET A 191 -7.34 7.22 6.54
CA MET A 191 -7.41 5.77 6.58
C MET A 191 -7.73 5.33 7.99
N ILE A 192 -8.84 4.62 8.17
CA ILE A 192 -9.30 4.14 9.48
C ILE A 192 -9.25 2.61 9.45
N ASP A 193 -8.43 2.04 10.33
CA ASP A 193 -8.30 0.60 10.50
C ASP A 193 -9.25 0.16 11.62
N ILE A 194 -10.13 -0.78 11.31
CA ILE A 194 -11.22 -1.22 12.18
C ILE A 194 -11.20 -2.74 12.23
N TYR A 195 -11.03 -3.31 13.42
CA TYR A 195 -11.24 -4.75 13.63
C TYR A 195 -12.65 -4.98 14.18
N PHE A 196 -13.08 -6.24 14.18
CA PHE A 196 -14.38 -6.65 14.68
C PHE A 196 -14.18 -7.63 15.82
N ASP A 197 -15.02 -7.56 16.85
CA ASP A 197 -15.09 -8.64 17.83
C ASP A 197 -15.89 -9.84 17.27
N GLN A 198 -16.03 -10.90 18.06
CA GLN A 198 -16.70 -12.14 17.62
C GLN A 198 -18.16 -11.95 17.20
N LEU A 199 -18.82 -10.88 17.67
CA LEU A 199 -20.22 -10.54 17.38
C LEU A 199 -20.36 -9.57 16.21
N GLY A 200 -19.25 -9.10 15.64
CA GLY A 200 -19.25 -8.14 14.53
C GLY A 200 -19.33 -6.68 14.97
N LYS A 201 -19.12 -6.36 16.25
CA LYS A 201 -19.01 -4.96 16.68
C LYS A 201 -17.68 -4.39 16.17
N PRO A 202 -17.68 -3.23 15.49
CA PRO A 202 -16.47 -2.57 15.02
C PRO A 202 -15.72 -1.87 16.15
N TRP A 203 -14.40 -1.88 16.06
CA TRP A 203 -13.51 -1.21 17.00
C TRP A 203 -12.39 -0.48 16.24
N ILE A 204 -12.31 0.84 16.44
CA ILE A 204 -11.31 1.68 15.80
C ILE A 204 -9.94 1.39 16.39
N HIS A 205 -9.02 0.99 15.53
CA HIS A 205 -7.73 0.48 15.93
C HIS A 205 -6.56 1.39 15.57
N ASP A 206 -6.66 2.05 14.42
CA ASP A 206 -5.66 3.02 13.98
C ASP A 206 -6.31 4.05 13.05
N ILE A 207 -5.81 5.28 13.09
CA ILE A 207 -6.28 6.37 12.23
C ILE A 207 -5.04 7.05 11.65
N ARG A 208 -4.98 7.14 10.33
CA ARG A 208 -3.87 7.78 9.61
C ARG A 208 -4.39 8.90 8.73
N TYR A 209 -3.78 10.07 8.87
CA TYR A 209 -3.99 11.23 8.02
C TYR A 209 -2.79 11.39 7.11
N ARG A 210 -3.01 11.39 5.80
CA ARG A 210 -1.92 11.45 4.83
C ARG A 210 -2.31 12.29 3.63
N PHE A 211 -1.28 12.82 2.98
CA PHE A 211 -1.37 13.12 1.56
C PHE A 211 -1.26 11.80 0.81
N THR A 212 -2.08 11.67 -0.22
CA THR A 212 -2.07 10.52 -1.11
C THR A 212 -0.87 10.65 -2.04
N ASP A 213 0.28 10.10 -1.65
CA ASP A 213 1.52 10.18 -2.46
C ASP A 213 2.40 8.92 -2.36
N GLY A 214 1.93 7.89 -1.65
CA GLY A 214 2.62 6.62 -1.47
C GLY A 214 2.12 5.54 -2.40
N LYS A 215 3.05 4.82 -3.06
CA LYS A 215 2.75 3.70 -3.96
C LYS A 215 1.88 2.61 -3.30
N TRP A 216 2.11 2.35 -2.01
CA TRP A 216 1.34 1.36 -1.23
C TRP A 216 -0.12 1.77 -0.99
N ASP A 217 -0.36 3.06 -0.78
CA ASP A 217 -1.72 3.53 -0.48
C ASP A 217 -2.61 3.36 -1.73
N TRP A 218 -2.06 3.65 -2.92
CA TRP A 218 -2.77 3.40 -4.18
C TRP A 218 -2.89 1.92 -4.50
N HIS A 219 -1.83 1.13 -4.28
CA HIS A 219 -1.88 -0.32 -4.52
C HIS A 219 -3.01 -0.98 -3.72
N GLN A 220 -3.18 -0.61 -2.45
CA GLN A 220 -4.27 -1.11 -1.61
C GLN A 220 -5.66 -0.75 -2.16
N VAL A 221 -5.86 0.50 -2.58
CA VAL A 221 -7.13 0.99 -3.14
C VAL A 221 -7.47 0.27 -4.44
N LEU A 222 -6.49 0.11 -5.33
CA LEU A 222 -6.68 -0.59 -6.60
C LEU A 222 -6.91 -2.10 -6.37
N ARG A 223 -6.18 -2.71 -5.42
CA ARG A 223 -6.30 -4.14 -5.10
C ARG A 223 -7.63 -4.51 -4.47
N GLY A 224 -8.27 -3.56 -3.78
CA GLY A 224 -9.65 -3.71 -3.29
C GLY A 224 -10.70 -3.81 -4.40
N LYS A 225 -10.39 -3.42 -5.64
CA LYS A 225 -11.32 -3.49 -6.77
C LYS A 225 -11.12 -4.80 -7.54
N LYS A 226 -12.13 -5.68 -7.51
CA LYS A 226 -12.11 -7.01 -8.15
C LYS A 226 -11.66 -6.99 -9.61
N ASP A 227 -12.10 -6.01 -10.39
CA ASP A 227 -11.78 -5.90 -11.83
C ASP A 227 -10.34 -5.45 -12.08
N LEU A 228 -9.66 -4.88 -11.08
CA LEU A 228 -8.27 -4.43 -11.16
C LEU A 228 -7.29 -5.42 -10.52
N PHE A 229 -7.75 -6.19 -9.51
CA PHE A 229 -6.94 -7.16 -8.78
C PHE A 229 -6.09 -8.07 -9.70
N PRO A 230 -6.61 -8.65 -10.80
CA PRO A 230 -5.82 -9.52 -11.67
C PRO A 230 -4.65 -8.83 -12.37
N TYR A 231 -4.68 -7.50 -12.51
CA TYR A 231 -3.69 -6.70 -13.23
C TYR A 231 -2.66 -6.05 -12.31
N LEU A 232 -2.73 -6.31 -11.01
CA LEU A 232 -1.82 -5.73 -10.03
C LEU A 232 -0.78 -6.76 -9.59
N PRO A 233 0.52 -6.44 -9.69
CA PRO A 233 1.54 -7.31 -9.17
C PRO A 233 1.43 -7.45 -7.64
N GLU A 234 1.63 -8.66 -7.14
CA GLU A 234 1.66 -8.96 -5.71
C GLU A 234 2.72 -8.09 -5.03
N SER A 235 2.26 -7.15 -4.20
CA SER A 235 3.11 -6.16 -3.54
C SER A 235 2.72 -6.01 -2.09
N TYR A 236 3.70 -5.79 -1.22
CA TYR A 236 3.53 -5.50 0.20
C TYR A 236 4.59 -4.52 0.67
N PRO A 237 4.41 -3.88 1.83
CA PRO A 237 5.51 -3.24 2.51
C PRO A 237 6.61 -4.24 2.82
N PHE A 238 7.86 -3.85 2.56
CA PHE A 238 9.02 -4.71 2.75
C PHE A 238 9.15 -5.14 4.21
N HIS A 239 9.40 -6.43 4.40
CA HIS A 239 9.77 -7.03 5.67
C HIS A 239 10.74 -8.19 5.40
N ILE A 240 11.66 -8.44 6.34
CA ILE A 240 12.71 -9.46 6.22
C ILE A 240 12.14 -10.85 5.95
N LYS A 241 11.11 -11.28 6.70
CA LYS A 241 10.42 -12.56 6.50
C LYS A 241 9.71 -12.64 5.15
N LEU A 242 9.24 -11.52 4.61
CA LEU A 242 8.60 -11.50 3.29
C LEU A 242 9.61 -11.73 2.17
N LEU A 243 10.87 -11.28 2.34
CA LEU A 243 11.90 -11.52 1.34
C LEU A 243 12.12 -13.01 1.10
N GLU A 244 12.28 -13.78 2.18
CA GLU A 244 12.44 -15.24 2.11
C GLU A 244 11.26 -15.90 1.40
N LEU A 245 10.02 -15.56 1.80
CA LEU A 245 8.80 -16.08 1.17
C LEU A 245 8.72 -15.74 -0.32
N TYR A 246 9.12 -14.54 -0.71
CA TYR A 246 9.13 -14.10 -2.11
C TYR A 246 10.21 -14.82 -2.93
N LEU A 247 11.41 -15.01 -2.37
CA LEU A 247 12.48 -15.75 -3.04
C LEU A 247 12.13 -17.24 -3.17
N GLU A 248 11.50 -17.82 -2.16
CA GLU A 248 11.00 -19.20 -2.22
C GLU A 248 9.95 -19.35 -3.33
N LYS A 249 8.94 -18.46 -3.35
CA LYS A 249 7.80 -18.50 -4.28
C LYS A 249 8.17 -18.14 -5.73
N TYR A 250 8.93 -17.07 -5.93
CA TYR A 250 9.15 -16.46 -7.25
C TYR A 250 10.60 -16.54 -7.75
N LYS A 251 11.56 -16.96 -6.92
CA LYS A 251 13.02 -16.89 -7.16
C LYS A 251 13.57 -15.48 -7.36
N SER A 252 12.72 -14.47 -7.51
CA SER A 252 13.13 -13.08 -7.59
C SER A 252 12.00 -12.12 -7.24
N CYS A 253 12.37 -10.94 -6.73
CA CYS A 253 11.42 -9.89 -6.37
C CYS A 253 12.05 -8.51 -6.54
N ILE A 254 11.20 -7.50 -6.75
CA ILE A 254 11.59 -6.10 -6.76
C ILE A 254 11.41 -5.52 -5.37
N ILE A 255 12.42 -4.80 -4.87
CA ILE A 255 12.27 -3.87 -3.76
C ILE A 255 12.31 -2.44 -4.28
N LYS A 256 11.37 -1.60 -3.83
CA LYS A 256 11.26 -0.20 -4.27
C LYS A 256 10.79 0.72 -3.16
N PRO A 257 11.24 1.99 -3.09
CA PRO A 257 10.74 2.92 -2.08
C PRO A 257 9.24 3.16 -2.23
N ASN A 258 8.52 3.28 -1.11
CA ASN A 258 7.11 3.64 -1.11
C ASN A 258 6.88 5.05 -1.70
N ARG A 259 7.84 5.95 -1.47
CA ARG A 259 7.87 7.32 -2.01
C ARG A 259 9.20 7.54 -2.72
N SER A 260 9.17 7.56 -4.04
CA SER A 260 10.27 7.96 -4.90
C SER A 260 9.76 8.27 -6.30
N GLN A 261 10.56 8.99 -7.06
CA GLN A 261 10.36 9.24 -8.48
C GLN A 261 11.56 8.70 -9.27
N TRP A 262 11.39 8.51 -10.59
CA TRP A 262 12.47 8.17 -11.52
C TRP A 262 13.15 6.81 -11.29
N GLY A 263 12.49 5.88 -10.59
CA GLY A 263 13.05 4.55 -10.30
C GLY A 263 14.24 4.53 -9.34
N ARG A 264 14.57 5.66 -8.69
CA ARG A 264 15.68 5.72 -7.73
C ARG A 264 15.42 4.82 -6.53
N GLY A 265 16.43 4.03 -6.16
CA GLY A 265 16.38 3.09 -5.04
C GLY A 265 15.67 1.78 -5.35
N LEU A 266 15.34 1.49 -6.62
CA LEU A 266 14.81 0.19 -7.00
C LEU A 266 15.95 -0.84 -7.10
N ALA A 267 15.68 -2.05 -6.61
CA ALA A 267 16.58 -3.19 -6.77
C ALA A 267 15.80 -4.47 -7.06
N LEU A 268 16.36 -5.32 -7.93
CA LEU A 268 15.94 -6.69 -8.11
C LEU A 268 16.78 -7.56 -7.16
N ILE A 269 16.10 -8.32 -6.33
CA ILE A 269 16.70 -9.36 -5.50
C ILE A 269 16.36 -10.70 -6.17
N SER A 270 17.36 -11.53 -6.41
CA SER A 270 17.17 -12.85 -7.03
C SER A 270 17.95 -13.91 -6.28
N GLN A 271 17.46 -15.14 -6.38
CA GLN A 271 18.12 -16.36 -5.94
C GLN A 271 18.39 -17.21 -7.20
N PRO A 272 19.57 -17.05 -7.84
CA PRO A 272 19.89 -17.76 -9.08
C PRO A 272 19.95 -19.28 -8.89
N ASP A 273 20.41 -19.72 -7.73
CA ASP A 273 20.50 -21.12 -7.31
C ASP A 273 20.24 -21.23 -5.79
N ASN A 274 20.27 -22.45 -5.25
CA ASN A 274 19.94 -22.69 -3.84
C ASN A 274 20.97 -22.15 -2.83
N GLN A 275 22.14 -21.67 -3.27
CA GLN A 275 23.27 -21.26 -2.44
C GLN A 275 23.68 -19.81 -2.65
N SER A 276 23.13 -19.13 -3.66
CA SER A 276 23.51 -17.76 -4.00
C SER A 276 22.30 -16.82 -4.11
N TYR A 277 22.56 -15.56 -3.83
CA TYR A 277 21.65 -14.44 -4.01
C TYR A 277 22.35 -13.34 -4.80
N GLU A 278 21.58 -12.51 -5.50
CA GLU A 278 22.10 -11.35 -6.22
C GLU A 278 21.19 -10.15 -5.96
N ILE A 279 21.82 -9.00 -5.69
CA ILE A 279 21.16 -7.70 -5.78
C ILE A 279 21.60 -7.00 -7.06
N HIS A 280 20.64 -6.78 -7.94
CA HIS A 280 20.81 -5.95 -9.12
C HIS A 280 20.15 -4.58 -8.89
N SER A 281 20.96 -3.53 -8.80
CA SER A 281 20.49 -2.15 -8.67
C SER A 281 21.25 -1.26 -9.67
N GLU A 282 20.52 -0.45 -10.41
CA GLU A 282 21.04 0.35 -11.53
C GLU A 282 21.78 -0.52 -12.56
N ARG A 283 23.11 -0.40 -12.67
CA ARG A 283 23.98 -1.25 -13.53
C ARG A 283 24.79 -2.28 -12.74
N LYS A 284 24.69 -2.26 -11.41
CA LYS A 284 25.54 -3.06 -10.53
C LYS A 284 24.80 -4.32 -10.10
N LYS A 285 25.46 -5.45 -10.28
CA LYS A 285 25.10 -6.74 -9.70
C LYS A 285 26.05 -7.04 -8.55
N THR A 286 25.50 -7.42 -7.40
CA THR A 286 26.26 -7.73 -6.19
C THR A 286 25.84 -9.12 -5.73
N PRO A 287 26.72 -10.13 -5.78
CA PRO A 287 26.41 -11.49 -5.33
C PRO A 287 26.56 -11.62 -3.81
N PHE A 288 25.82 -12.57 -3.23
CA PHE A 288 25.86 -12.94 -1.82
C PHE A 288 25.68 -14.46 -1.72
N ASN A 289 26.37 -15.09 -0.75
CA ASN A 289 26.25 -16.54 -0.49
C ASN A 289 25.60 -16.83 0.88
N ASP A 290 25.16 -15.78 1.58
CA ASP A 290 24.56 -15.88 2.91
C ASP A 290 23.36 -14.92 3.01
N MET A 291 22.25 -15.42 3.53
CA MET A 291 20.99 -14.67 3.66
C MET A 291 21.12 -13.52 4.68
N ASN A 292 21.85 -13.71 5.79
CA ASN A 292 22.00 -12.66 6.80
C ASN A 292 22.82 -11.49 6.24
N VAL A 293 23.90 -11.77 5.51
CA VAL A 293 24.71 -10.73 4.86
C VAL A 293 23.90 -9.98 3.80
N LEU A 294 23.08 -10.69 3.01
CA LEU A 294 22.14 -10.07 2.06
C LEU A 294 21.19 -9.11 2.78
N LEU A 295 20.62 -9.54 3.91
CA LEU A 295 19.64 -8.77 4.67
C LEU A 295 20.24 -7.54 5.33
N GLU A 296 21.46 -7.63 5.85
CA GLU A 296 22.22 -6.48 6.37
C GLU A 296 22.49 -5.45 5.27
N ASP A 297 22.95 -5.90 4.09
CA ASP A 297 23.20 -5.02 2.97
C ASP A 297 21.90 -4.37 2.44
N ILE A 298 20.79 -5.11 2.40
CA ILE A 298 19.47 -4.55 2.05
C ILE A 298 19.05 -3.47 3.05
N ARG A 299 19.23 -3.74 4.35
CA ARG A 299 18.93 -2.78 5.42
C ARG A 299 19.74 -1.50 5.23
N ASP A 300 21.04 -1.63 5.07
CA ASP A 300 21.95 -0.50 5.09
C ASP A 300 21.80 0.36 3.82
N ARG A 301 21.68 -0.27 2.65
CA ARG A 301 21.52 0.45 1.37
C ARG A 301 20.12 1.00 1.12
N PHE A 302 19.07 0.30 1.57
CA PHE A 302 17.70 0.60 1.15
C PHE A 302 16.77 0.96 2.30
N THR A 303 16.57 0.05 3.27
CA THR A 303 15.41 0.10 4.17
C THR A 303 15.64 0.84 5.49
N SER A 304 16.88 1.16 5.85
CA SER A 304 17.24 1.87 7.09
C SER A 304 16.65 3.28 7.21
N LYS A 305 16.52 4.00 6.08
CA LYS A 305 16.11 5.42 6.05
C LYS A 305 14.72 5.66 5.47
N LYS A 306 14.15 4.68 4.76
CA LYS A 306 12.93 4.85 3.97
C LYS A 306 12.07 3.61 4.05
N SER A 307 10.75 3.82 3.98
CA SER A 307 9.80 2.73 3.80
C SER A 307 9.92 2.18 2.37
N TYR A 308 10.10 0.85 2.27
CA TYR A 308 10.19 0.12 1.01
C TYR A 308 8.99 -0.82 0.86
N LEU A 309 8.73 -1.20 -0.38
CA LEU A 309 7.81 -2.25 -0.78
C LEU A 309 8.62 -3.40 -1.35
N ILE A 310 8.14 -4.63 -1.15
CA ILE A 310 8.52 -5.83 -1.89
C ILE A 310 7.40 -6.12 -2.90
N GLN A 311 7.77 -6.53 -4.12
CA GLN A 311 6.85 -6.73 -5.23
C GLN A 311 7.32 -7.89 -6.11
N GLU A 312 6.40 -8.67 -6.65
CA GLU A 312 6.74 -9.74 -7.59
C GLU A 312 7.36 -9.15 -8.86
N LYS A 313 8.35 -9.84 -9.43
CA LYS A 313 8.97 -9.40 -10.67
C LYS A 313 8.04 -9.72 -11.83
N ILE A 314 7.61 -8.69 -12.55
CA ILE A 314 6.95 -8.87 -13.86
C ILE A 314 8.02 -9.20 -14.90
N HIS A 315 7.86 -10.32 -15.59
CA HIS A 315 8.77 -10.75 -16.65
C HIS A 315 8.42 -10.03 -17.96
N LEU A 316 8.98 -8.83 -18.14
CA LEU A 316 8.73 -7.99 -19.31
C LEU A 316 9.34 -8.59 -20.59
N PRO A 317 8.67 -8.47 -21.76
CA PRO A 317 9.26 -8.75 -23.06
C PRO A 317 10.41 -7.79 -23.35
N THR A 318 11.24 -8.16 -24.32
CA THR A 318 12.46 -7.41 -24.65
C THR A 318 12.51 -7.00 -26.11
N ILE A 319 13.16 -5.88 -26.38
CA ILE A 319 13.57 -5.45 -27.72
C ILE A 319 15.11 -5.50 -27.73
N ASN A 320 15.70 -6.36 -28.56
CA ASN A 320 17.14 -6.59 -28.59
C ASN A 320 17.71 -6.89 -27.18
N GLY A 321 17.05 -7.78 -26.43
CA GLY A 321 17.44 -8.19 -25.08
C GLY A 321 17.25 -7.13 -23.98
N CYS A 322 16.68 -5.97 -24.28
CA CYS A 322 16.39 -4.93 -23.29
C CYS A 322 14.90 -4.88 -22.96
N PRO A 323 14.50 -4.95 -21.67
CA PRO A 323 13.10 -4.92 -21.29
C PRO A 323 12.47 -3.56 -21.61
N PHE A 324 11.16 -3.55 -21.84
CA PHE A 324 10.41 -2.31 -22.04
C PHE A 324 9.10 -2.30 -21.25
N ASP A 325 8.59 -1.10 -21.00
CA ASP A 325 7.27 -0.84 -20.44
C ASP A 325 6.61 0.30 -21.21
N ILE A 326 5.36 0.59 -20.86
CA ILE A 326 4.52 1.53 -21.58
C ILE A 326 4.13 2.66 -20.65
N ARG A 327 4.45 3.89 -21.03
CA ARG A 327 3.84 5.09 -20.45
C ARG A 327 2.55 5.39 -21.21
N VAL A 328 1.42 5.25 -20.52
CA VAL A 328 0.09 5.59 -21.02
C VAL A 328 -0.36 6.91 -20.39
N MET A 329 -0.79 7.85 -21.23
CA MET A 329 -1.41 9.09 -20.80
C MET A 329 -2.93 8.94 -20.83
N VAL A 330 -3.56 9.14 -19.68
CA VAL A 330 -5.02 9.12 -19.52
C VAL A 330 -5.47 10.50 -19.08
N GLN A 331 -6.41 11.13 -19.78
CA GLN A 331 -6.83 12.50 -19.54
C GLN A 331 -8.34 12.67 -19.69
N ARG A 332 -8.88 13.71 -19.07
CA ARG A 332 -10.25 14.17 -19.27
C ARG A 332 -10.31 15.70 -19.43
N LYS A 333 -11.25 16.16 -20.25
CA LYS A 333 -11.42 17.57 -20.64
C LYS A 333 -11.94 18.44 -19.50
N THR A 334 -12.86 17.92 -18.69
CA THR A 334 -13.37 18.54 -17.46
C THR A 334 -13.45 17.48 -16.36
N VAL A 335 -13.77 17.88 -15.12
CA VAL A 335 -14.02 16.91 -14.03
C VAL A 335 -15.25 16.03 -14.28
N ASP A 336 -16.17 16.47 -15.14
CA ASP A 336 -17.36 15.69 -15.52
C ASP A 336 -17.15 14.87 -16.81
N SER A 337 -16.02 15.05 -17.49
CA SER A 337 -15.70 14.34 -18.72
C SER A 337 -15.21 12.92 -18.44
N GLN A 338 -15.51 12.00 -19.36
CA GLN A 338 -14.99 10.64 -19.34
C GLN A 338 -13.46 10.61 -19.51
N TRP A 339 -12.83 9.59 -18.92
CA TRP A 339 -11.40 9.35 -19.05
C TRP A 339 -11.07 8.78 -20.43
N GLU A 340 -10.11 9.41 -21.10
CA GLU A 340 -9.64 9.01 -22.43
C GLU A 340 -8.13 8.76 -22.44
N VAL A 341 -7.71 7.73 -23.18
CA VAL A 341 -6.29 7.51 -23.45
C VAL A 341 -5.87 8.44 -24.59
N THR A 342 -4.89 9.29 -24.32
CA THR A 342 -4.44 10.36 -25.24
C THR A 342 -3.07 10.10 -25.83
N GLY A 343 -2.32 9.13 -25.30
CA GLY A 343 -1.05 8.70 -25.86
C GLY A 343 -0.50 7.45 -25.18
N ARG A 344 0.25 6.66 -25.95
CA ARG A 344 0.97 5.46 -25.48
C ARG A 344 2.37 5.53 -26.03
N ILE A 345 3.37 5.45 -25.16
CA ILE A 345 4.77 5.46 -25.58
C ILE A 345 5.53 4.37 -24.83
N THR A 346 6.25 3.56 -25.59
CA THR A 346 7.10 2.51 -25.03
C THR A 346 8.45 3.10 -24.62
N ARG A 347 8.96 2.67 -23.47
CA ARG A 347 10.29 3.00 -22.96
C ARG A 347 11.13 1.75 -22.90
N THR A 348 12.11 1.62 -23.80
CA THR A 348 13.05 0.49 -23.77
C THR A 348 14.22 0.83 -22.85
N ALA A 349 14.48 -0.02 -21.86
CA ALA A 349 15.55 0.18 -20.90
C ALA A 349 16.94 0.24 -21.57
N ALA A 350 17.83 1.04 -20.99
CA ALA A 350 19.25 1.01 -21.34
C ALA A 350 19.88 -0.36 -21.04
N THR A 351 20.87 -0.75 -21.84
CA THR A 351 21.55 -2.03 -21.69
C THR A 351 22.05 -2.25 -20.27
N GLY A 352 21.72 -3.40 -19.69
CA GLY A 352 22.11 -3.78 -18.33
C GLY A 352 21.20 -3.26 -17.22
N PHE A 353 20.20 -2.41 -17.49
CA PHE A 353 19.23 -1.99 -16.49
C PHE A 353 18.04 -2.95 -16.40
N ILE A 354 17.50 -3.10 -15.19
CA ILE A 354 16.25 -3.80 -14.90
C ILE A 354 15.00 -2.91 -15.02
N VAL A 355 15.18 -1.60 -15.10
CA VAL A 355 14.10 -0.60 -15.15
C VAL A 355 14.24 0.28 -16.38
N THR A 356 13.09 0.71 -16.90
CA THR A 356 12.92 1.47 -18.15
C THR A 356 12.99 2.99 -17.95
N ASN A 357 13.06 3.46 -16.70
CA ASN A 357 13.15 4.88 -16.37
C ASN A 357 14.41 5.55 -16.94
N VAL A 358 15.47 4.77 -17.19
CA VAL A 358 16.59 5.17 -18.04
C VAL A 358 16.37 4.54 -19.41
N ALA A 359 15.55 5.19 -20.23
CA ALA A 359 15.21 4.70 -21.56
C ALA A 359 16.35 4.99 -22.55
N LYS A 360 16.81 3.97 -23.27
CA LYS A 360 17.70 4.16 -24.43
C LYS A 360 16.94 4.53 -25.70
N ALA A 361 15.68 4.12 -25.77
CA ALA A 361 14.83 4.32 -26.95
C ALA A 361 13.37 4.53 -26.53
N LEU A 362 12.69 5.34 -27.32
CA LEU A 362 11.25 5.61 -27.22
C LEU A 362 10.62 5.27 -28.56
N SER A 363 9.47 4.61 -28.54
CA SER A 363 8.71 4.27 -29.75
C SER A 363 7.20 4.25 -29.47
N PRO A 364 6.36 4.37 -30.50
CA PRO A 364 4.96 3.96 -30.42
C PRO A 364 4.82 2.53 -29.88
N LEU A 365 3.65 2.22 -29.31
CA LEU A 365 3.39 0.91 -28.71
C LEU A 365 3.36 -0.19 -29.77
N GLU A 366 2.72 0.09 -30.90
CA GLU A 366 2.56 -0.78 -32.05
C GLU A 366 3.94 -1.24 -32.58
N ASP A 367 4.82 -0.28 -32.87
CA ASP A 367 6.20 -0.53 -33.31
C ASP A 367 7.01 -1.36 -32.29
N ALA A 368 6.80 -1.08 -31.00
CA ALA A 368 7.49 -1.82 -29.94
C ALA A 368 7.03 -3.27 -29.85
N ILE A 369 5.72 -3.52 -30.00
CA ILE A 369 5.17 -4.88 -29.99
C ILE A 369 5.77 -5.67 -31.16
N GLU A 370 5.76 -5.10 -32.37
CA GLU A 370 6.31 -5.74 -33.57
C GLU A 370 7.81 -6.05 -33.44
N ALA A 371 8.59 -5.14 -32.86
CA ALA A 371 10.04 -5.30 -32.72
C ALA A 371 10.48 -6.17 -31.52
N SER A 372 9.54 -6.65 -30.71
CA SER A 372 9.86 -7.31 -29.43
C SER A 372 9.78 -8.83 -29.48
N THR A 373 10.18 -9.45 -28.37
CA THR A 373 9.95 -10.88 -28.10
C THR A 373 8.47 -11.22 -27.81
N LEU A 374 7.57 -10.23 -27.80
CA LEU A 374 6.14 -10.47 -27.58
C LEU A 374 5.50 -10.97 -28.88
N ASN A 375 4.66 -11.99 -28.77
CA ASN A 375 3.91 -12.51 -29.92
C ASN A 375 2.41 -12.62 -29.56
N PRO A 376 1.70 -11.49 -29.45
CA PRO A 376 0.29 -11.51 -29.07
C PRO A 376 -0.54 -12.10 -30.22
N LYS A 377 -1.58 -12.88 -29.87
CA LYS A 377 -2.51 -13.42 -30.88
C LYS A 377 -3.25 -12.32 -31.67
N ASN A 378 -3.49 -11.18 -31.02
CA ASN A 378 -4.14 -10.01 -31.60
C ASN A 378 -3.62 -8.74 -30.91
N THR A 379 -2.85 -7.93 -31.65
CA THR A 379 -2.27 -6.68 -31.16
C THR A 379 -3.32 -5.64 -30.78
N ASP A 380 -4.37 -5.47 -31.58
CA ASP A 380 -5.44 -4.50 -31.32
C ASP A 380 -6.20 -4.83 -30.04
N SER A 381 -6.46 -6.12 -29.80
CA SER A 381 -7.11 -6.59 -28.57
C SER A 381 -6.26 -6.30 -27.34
N LEU A 382 -4.93 -6.48 -27.42
CA LEU A 382 -4.01 -6.16 -26.33
C LEU A 382 -3.98 -4.66 -26.04
N ILE A 383 -3.91 -3.83 -27.08
CA ILE A 383 -3.92 -2.36 -26.93
C ILE A 383 -5.25 -1.91 -26.31
N TRP A 384 -6.37 -2.47 -26.75
CA TRP A 384 -7.68 -2.19 -26.17
C TRP A 384 -7.75 -2.60 -24.70
N GLU A 385 -7.22 -3.76 -24.32
CA GLU A 385 -7.18 -4.23 -22.93
C GLU A 385 -6.35 -3.29 -22.05
N ILE A 386 -5.18 -2.84 -22.53
CA ILE A 386 -4.34 -1.84 -21.86
C ILE A 386 -5.12 -0.54 -21.64
N ASP A 387 -5.86 -0.08 -22.65
CA ASP A 387 -6.68 1.12 -22.53
C ASP A 387 -7.77 1.00 -21.48
N GLN A 388 -8.52 -0.12 -21.50
CA GLN A 388 -9.58 -0.35 -20.52
C GLN A 388 -9.00 -0.43 -19.11
N LEU A 389 -7.88 -1.12 -18.93
CA LEU A 389 -7.16 -1.16 -17.65
C LEU A 389 -6.82 0.25 -17.18
N CYS A 390 -6.21 1.08 -18.04
CA CYS A 390 -5.82 2.44 -17.69
C CYS A 390 -7.02 3.35 -17.35
N LYS A 391 -8.12 3.23 -18.09
CA LYS A 391 -9.37 3.94 -17.79
C LYS A 391 -9.99 3.50 -16.47
N LEU A 392 -10.04 2.20 -16.20
CA LEU A 392 -10.54 1.65 -14.92
C LEU A 392 -9.70 2.11 -13.73
N VAL A 393 -8.37 2.11 -13.86
CA VAL A 393 -7.48 2.67 -12.84
C VAL A 393 -7.75 4.16 -12.63
N ALA A 394 -7.93 4.94 -13.70
CA ALA A 394 -8.20 6.37 -13.59
C ALA A 394 -9.52 6.66 -12.85
N ILE A 395 -10.59 5.91 -13.16
CA ILE A 395 -11.89 5.98 -12.48
C ILE A 395 -11.74 5.62 -10.98
N GLN A 396 -10.94 4.61 -10.66
CA GLN A 396 -10.75 4.21 -9.27
C GLN A 396 -9.91 5.25 -8.50
N LEU A 397 -8.86 5.81 -9.10
CA LEU A 397 -8.03 6.86 -8.48
C LEU A 397 -8.75 8.20 -8.38
N GLU A 398 -9.62 8.53 -9.34
CA GLU A 398 -10.51 9.70 -9.27
C GLU A 398 -11.28 9.72 -7.96
N LYS A 399 -11.60 8.55 -7.38
CA LYS A 399 -12.34 8.54 -6.12
C LYS A 399 -11.61 9.29 -5.00
N ILE A 400 -10.29 9.26 -5.03
CA ILE A 400 -9.36 9.86 -4.08
C ILE A 400 -8.87 11.23 -4.58
N TYR A 401 -8.82 11.42 -5.89
CA TYR A 401 -8.43 12.67 -6.54
C TYR A 401 -9.53 13.17 -7.47
N PRO A 402 -10.63 13.71 -6.93
CA PRO A 402 -11.78 14.12 -7.73
C PRO A 402 -11.43 15.24 -8.72
N ASP A 403 -10.40 16.05 -8.44
CA ASP A 403 -9.97 17.15 -9.31
C ASP A 403 -8.88 16.74 -10.31
N ALA A 404 -8.40 15.49 -10.25
CA ALA A 404 -7.40 15.02 -11.19
C ALA A 404 -7.97 15.00 -12.61
N ARG A 405 -7.19 15.49 -13.57
CA ARG A 405 -7.58 15.51 -14.99
C ARG A 405 -6.60 14.77 -15.89
N MET A 406 -5.50 14.30 -15.33
CA MET A 406 -4.49 13.54 -16.06
C MET A 406 -3.79 12.55 -15.14
N TRP A 407 -3.39 11.43 -15.75
CA TRP A 407 -2.53 10.43 -15.16
C TRP A 407 -1.52 9.96 -16.21
N GLY A 408 -0.26 9.86 -15.82
CA GLY A 408 0.71 9.04 -16.56
C GLY A 408 0.84 7.71 -15.85
N MET A 409 0.42 6.64 -16.50
CA MET A 409 0.44 5.29 -15.96
C MET A 409 1.56 4.49 -16.61
N ASP A 410 2.29 3.74 -15.81
CA ASP A 410 3.31 2.81 -16.28
C ASP A 410 2.70 1.41 -16.29
N ILE A 411 2.65 0.80 -17.46
CA ILE A 411 2.08 -0.52 -17.72
C ILE A 411 3.18 -1.44 -18.21
N GLY A 412 3.32 -2.60 -17.56
CA GLY A 412 4.10 -3.72 -18.06
C GLY A 412 3.21 -4.65 -18.88
N ILE A 413 3.81 -5.43 -19.77
CA ILE A 413 3.19 -6.60 -20.38
C ILE A 413 4.07 -7.79 -19.99
N ASP A 414 3.50 -8.93 -19.60
CA ASP A 414 4.32 -10.13 -19.42
C ASP A 414 4.55 -10.89 -20.73
N GLN A 415 5.37 -11.93 -20.69
CA GLN A 415 5.69 -12.74 -21.87
C GLN A 415 4.47 -13.44 -22.50
N PHE A 416 3.34 -13.53 -21.78
CA PHE A 416 2.10 -14.13 -22.27
C PHE A 416 1.11 -13.10 -22.82
N GLY A 417 1.49 -11.82 -22.86
CA GLY A 417 0.64 -10.74 -23.35
C GLY A 417 -0.36 -10.23 -22.33
N LYS A 418 -0.23 -10.56 -21.04
CA LYS A 418 -1.10 -10.01 -20.01
C LYS A 418 -0.57 -8.63 -19.56
N PRO A 419 -1.40 -7.58 -19.52
CA PRO A 419 -1.00 -6.28 -19.01
C PRO A 419 -0.92 -6.26 -17.48
N TRP A 420 -0.04 -5.42 -16.95
CA TRP A 420 0.19 -5.23 -15.52
C TRP A 420 0.32 -3.75 -15.19
N PHE A 421 -0.48 -3.26 -14.25
CA PHE A 421 -0.33 -1.90 -13.73
C PHE A 421 0.86 -1.81 -12.76
N ILE A 422 1.85 -0.97 -13.08
CA ILE A 422 3.09 -0.82 -12.29
C ILE A 422 3.00 0.37 -11.35
N GLU A 423 2.68 1.55 -11.89
CA GLU A 423 2.52 2.80 -11.15
C GLU A 423 1.69 3.83 -11.91
N ALA A 424 1.28 4.90 -11.22
CA ALA A 424 0.68 6.07 -11.82
C ALA A 424 1.40 7.34 -11.36
N ASN A 425 1.18 8.46 -12.04
CA ASN A 425 1.74 9.76 -11.71
C ASN A 425 0.69 10.86 -11.99
N LEU A 426 0.36 11.68 -10.99
CA LEU A 426 -0.59 12.81 -11.12
C LEU A 426 -0.08 13.94 -11.99
N VAL A 427 1.25 14.14 -11.99
CA VAL A 427 1.93 15.19 -12.76
C VAL A 427 2.94 14.50 -13.67
N PRO A 428 2.48 13.80 -14.71
CA PRO A 428 3.35 13.07 -15.60
C PRO A 428 4.17 14.01 -16.49
N ASP A 429 5.40 13.63 -16.77
CA ASP A 429 6.19 14.31 -17.80
C ASP A 429 5.67 13.95 -19.20
N ILE A 430 5.16 14.96 -19.91
CA ILE A 430 4.65 14.82 -21.27
C ILE A 430 5.73 15.08 -22.34
N SER A 431 6.91 15.55 -21.95
CA SER A 431 7.97 15.93 -22.88
C SER A 431 8.51 14.75 -23.70
N ILE A 432 8.42 13.53 -23.14
CA ILE A 432 8.80 12.29 -23.83
C ILE A 432 7.99 12.06 -25.11
N PHE A 433 6.72 12.46 -25.15
CA PHE A 433 5.87 12.33 -26.34
C PHE A 433 6.30 13.28 -27.45
N ARG A 434 6.94 14.41 -27.09
CA ARG A 434 7.51 15.33 -28.06
C ARG A 434 8.74 14.74 -28.75
N LEU A 435 9.36 13.69 -28.21
CA LEU A 435 10.56 13.07 -28.81
C LEU A 435 10.22 12.09 -29.95
N LEU A 436 8.97 11.64 -30.07
CA LEU A 436 8.52 10.81 -31.18
C LEU A 436 8.53 11.59 -32.51
N ALA A 437 8.80 10.93 -33.63
CA ALA A 437 8.78 11.59 -34.94
C ALA A 437 7.39 12.15 -35.27
N ASP A 438 6.36 11.31 -35.14
CA ASP A 438 4.95 11.72 -35.22
C ASP A 438 4.53 12.48 -33.94
N LYS A 439 4.02 13.71 -34.12
CA LYS A 439 3.57 14.58 -33.03
C LYS A 439 2.08 14.46 -32.71
N THR A 440 1.35 13.56 -33.36
CA THR A 440 -0.11 13.40 -33.20
C THR A 440 -0.50 13.19 -31.73
N MET A 441 0.14 12.23 -31.04
CA MET A 441 -0.10 11.99 -29.60
C MET A 441 0.24 13.21 -28.74
N TYR A 442 1.39 13.85 -28.98
CA TYR A 442 1.81 15.02 -28.22
C TYR A 442 0.84 16.20 -28.37
N ASN A 443 0.31 16.42 -29.57
CA ASN A 443 -0.67 17.47 -29.83
C ASN A 443 -2.02 17.17 -29.17
N ARG A 444 -2.50 15.91 -29.24
CA ARG A 444 -3.71 15.47 -28.53
C ARG A 444 -3.57 15.65 -27.01
N ILE A 445 -2.43 15.27 -26.44
CA ILE A 445 -2.16 15.45 -25.00
C ILE A 445 -2.26 16.93 -24.61
N LYS A 446 -1.67 17.83 -25.42
CA LYS A 446 -1.73 19.28 -25.19
C LYS A 446 -3.14 19.85 -25.32
N GLU A 447 -3.97 19.35 -26.23
CA GLU A 447 -5.36 19.79 -26.38
C GLU A 447 -6.14 19.60 -25.07
N TYR A 448 -6.08 18.39 -24.50
CA TYR A 448 -6.71 18.06 -23.21
C TYR A 448 -6.17 18.89 -22.04
N ILE A 449 -4.92 19.36 -22.12
CA ILE A 449 -4.31 20.27 -21.14
C ILE A 449 -4.79 21.71 -21.34
N ARG A 450 -5.00 22.18 -22.58
CA ARG A 450 -5.36 23.58 -22.88
C ARG A 450 -6.78 23.91 -22.45
N GLU A 451 -7.72 22.99 -22.63
CA GLU A 451 -9.10 23.14 -22.12
C GLU A 451 -9.16 23.24 -20.58
N ARG A 452 -8.02 23.10 -19.87
CA ARG A 452 -7.88 23.41 -18.45
C ARG A 452 -7.83 24.91 -18.13
N LYS A 453 -7.31 25.71 -19.05
CA LYS A 453 -7.14 27.15 -18.82
C LYS A 453 -8.45 27.91 -19.00
N ASN A 454 -9.18 27.59 -20.06
CA ASN A 454 -10.45 28.26 -20.37
C ASN A 454 -11.51 28.02 -19.27
N SER A 455 -11.59 26.81 -18.69
CA SER A 455 -12.53 26.51 -17.60
C SER A 455 -12.23 27.19 -16.26
N LYS A 456 -11.09 27.88 -16.13
CA LYS A 456 -10.72 28.68 -14.93
C LYS A 456 -10.93 30.17 -15.12
N GLU A 457 -11.18 30.63 -16.35
CA GLU A 457 -11.48 32.04 -16.66
C GLU A 457 -12.99 32.33 -16.63
N ASP A 458 -13.82 31.29 -16.63
CA ASP A 458 -15.30 31.37 -16.55
C ASP A 458 -15.86 31.11 -15.12
N GLN A 459 -15.01 31.09 -14.08
CA GLN A 459 -15.36 31.05 -12.65
C GLN A 459 -14.70 32.21 -11.93
#